data_AF-A0A2V7RS25-F1
#
_entry.id   AF-A0A2V7RS25-F1
#
_cell.length_a   1.000
_cell.length_b   1.000
_cell.length_c   1.000
_cell.angle_alpha   90.00
_cell.angle_beta   90.00
_cell.angle_gamma   90.00
#
_symmetry.space_group_name_H-M   'P 1'
#
loop_
_entity.id
_entity.type
_entity.pdbx_description
1 polymer ?
#
loop_
_entity_poly.entity_id
_entity_poly.type
_entity_poly.pdbx_seq_one_letter_code
_entity_poly.pdbx_strand_id
1 'polypeptide(L)'
;MRFDLPSRIVDSSTVLRATLTLTQFPLRGSPSALDSVGIYPFAITAGTVLTDIPRLMRLVSVNTVNAFDSLRVVPADSGTRRLELVNLVRVWRNTKVEQTQRALVLVMGAEGVRPAIAAFFSSEAGSALRPRLQLTYVPTVTLGLP
;
A
#
# COMPACT_ATOMS: atom_id res chain seq x y z
N MET A 1 1.85 -3.69 -5.49
CA MET A 1 3.11 -2.91 -5.67
C MET A 1 4.15 -3.36 -4.66
N ARG A 2 5.44 -3.25 -4.99
CA ARG A 2 6.56 -3.64 -4.13
C ARG A 2 7.37 -2.39 -3.76
N PHE A 3 7.90 -2.37 -2.54
CA PHE A 3 8.78 -1.30 -2.08
C PHE A 3 10.12 -1.90 -1.67
N ASP A 4 11.19 -1.36 -2.21
CA ASP A 4 12.54 -1.64 -1.74
C ASP A 4 12.86 -0.68 -0.59
N LEU A 5 12.74 -1.20 0.64
CA LEU A 5 12.97 -0.43 1.86
C LEU A 5 14.35 -0.79 2.41
N PRO A 6 15.26 0.18 2.58
CA PRO A 6 16.56 -0.05 3.21
C PRO A 6 16.41 -0.75 4.57
N SER A 7 17.20 -1.79 4.81
CA SER A 7 17.19 -2.58 6.06
C SER A 7 17.28 -1.68 7.29
N ARG A 8 18.14 -0.66 7.28
CA ARG A 8 18.29 0.33 8.36
C ARG A 8 16.98 1.00 8.81
N ILE A 9 16.04 1.23 7.88
CA ILE A 9 14.75 1.86 8.20
C ILE A 9 13.86 0.85 8.91
N VAL A 10 13.91 -0.40 8.51
CA VAL A 10 13.01 -1.42 9.05
C VAL A 10 13.54 -2.00 10.37
N ASP A 11 14.84 -2.21 10.48
CA ASP A 11 15.45 -2.92 11.60
C ASP A 11 15.90 -1.99 12.73
N SER A 12 16.36 -0.78 12.38
CA SER A 12 17.04 0.14 13.32
C SER A 12 16.45 1.55 13.34
N SER A 13 15.17 1.70 13.03
CA SER A 13 14.50 3.00 13.15
C SER A 13 13.08 2.90 13.71
N THR A 14 12.67 3.95 14.41
CA THR A 14 11.28 4.15 14.80
C THR A 14 10.60 4.98 13.73
N VAL A 15 9.72 4.35 12.94
CA VAL A 15 8.91 5.05 11.93
C VAL A 15 7.78 5.81 12.62
N LEU A 16 7.82 7.14 12.50
CA LEU A 16 6.83 8.07 13.06
C LEU A 16 5.66 8.26 12.10
N ARG A 17 5.94 8.32 10.79
CA ARG A 17 4.93 8.48 9.75
C ARG A 17 5.34 7.73 8.50
N ALA A 18 4.36 7.16 7.82
CA ALA A 18 4.54 6.56 6.51
C ALA A 18 3.35 6.96 5.63
N THR A 19 3.57 7.74 4.60
CA THR A 19 2.50 8.24 3.74
C THR A 19 2.73 7.76 2.31
N LEU A 20 1.81 6.94 1.80
CA LEU A 20 1.76 6.57 0.40
C LEU A 20 0.96 7.62 -0.37
N THR A 21 1.62 8.24 -1.34
CA THR A 21 1.02 9.18 -2.28
C THR A 21 0.80 8.47 -3.61
N LEU A 22 -0.44 8.47 -4.08
CA LEU A 22 -0.89 7.91 -5.34
C LEU A 22 -1.45 9.01 -6.22
N THR A 23 -1.31 8.88 -7.53
CA THR A 23 -2.02 9.75 -8.48
C THR A 23 -3.13 8.95 -9.13
N GLN A 24 -4.37 9.42 -8.96
CA GLN A 24 -5.55 8.77 -9.51
C GLN A 24 -5.61 8.97 -11.02
N PHE A 25 -5.87 7.88 -11.74
CA PHE A 25 -6.12 7.89 -13.17
C PHE A 25 -7.65 8.01 -13.41
N PRO A 26 -8.12 9.01 -14.18
CA PRO A 26 -9.54 9.26 -14.34
C PRO A 26 -10.20 8.25 -15.29
N LEU A 27 -11.13 7.44 -14.77
CA LEU A 27 -11.89 6.43 -15.52
C LEU A 27 -13.27 6.95 -15.95
N ARG A 28 -13.29 8.04 -16.72
CA ARG A 28 -14.55 8.73 -17.12
C ARG A 28 -15.48 7.90 -18.01
N GLY A 29 -14.96 6.88 -18.68
CA GLY A 29 -15.76 5.96 -19.51
C GLY A 29 -16.32 4.75 -18.77
N SER A 30 -16.05 4.61 -17.46
CA SER A 30 -16.58 3.49 -16.67
C SER A 30 -18.09 3.64 -16.42
N PRO A 31 -18.88 2.55 -16.46
CA PRO A 31 -20.31 2.59 -16.11
C PRO A 31 -20.60 3.11 -14.69
N SER A 32 -19.63 3.00 -13.79
CA SER A 32 -19.66 3.43 -12.39
C SER A 32 -18.74 4.64 -12.14
N ALA A 33 -18.48 5.45 -13.17
CA ALA A 33 -17.51 6.54 -13.10
C ALA A 33 -17.82 7.57 -11.99
N LEU A 34 -19.09 7.74 -11.65
CA LEU A 34 -19.56 8.70 -10.64
C LEU A 34 -19.81 8.06 -9.26
N ASP A 35 -19.75 6.74 -9.16
CA ASP A 35 -19.92 6.05 -7.89
C ASP A 35 -18.65 6.19 -7.05
N SER A 36 -18.77 6.13 -5.72
CA SER A 36 -17.60 6.22 -4.85
C SER A 36 -17.20 4.83 -4.35
N VAL A 37 -15.91 4.51 -4.41
CA VAL A 37 -15.34 3.25 -3.92
C VAL A 37 -14.39 3.49 -2.76
N GLY A 38 -14.46 2.60 -1.77
CA GLY A 38 -13.50 2.52 -0.67
C GLY A 38 -12.27 1.72 -1.07
N ILE A 39 -11.08 2.22 -0.76
CA ILE A 39 -9.79 1.58 -1.04
C ILE A 39 -9.03 1.42 0.26
N TYR A 40 -8.52 0.22 0.48
CA TYR A 40 -7.85 -0.18 1.71
C TYR A 40 -6.44 -0.69 1.40
N PRO A 41 -5.39 -0.18 2.05
CA PRO A 41 -4.05 -0.71 1.94
C PRO A 41 -3.92 -2.00 2.75
N PHE A 42 -3.35 -3.04 2.12
CA PHE A 42 -3.13 -4.32 2.75
C PHE A 42 -1.67 -4.79 2.55
N ALA A 43 -0.98 -5.09 3.65
CA ALA A 43 0.35 -5.68 3.59
C ALA A 43 0.24 -7.17 3.31
N ILE A 44 0.90 -7.61 2.25
CA ILE A 44 1.15 -9.03 2.07
C ILE A 44 2.39 -9.40 2.87
N THR A 45 2.27 -10.42 3.71
CA THR A 45 3.36 -11.09 4.40
C THR A 45 3.38 -12.55 3.93
N ALA A 46 3.95 -12.79 2.75
CA ALA A 46 3.98 -14.13 2.15
C ALA A 46 5.41 -14.60 1.91
N GLY A 47 5.60 -15.93 1.96
CA GLY A 47 6.87 -16.61 1.73
C GLY A 47 7.58 -16.16 0.46
N THR A 48 8.92 -16.08 0.48
CA THR A 48 9.74 -15.63 -0.66
C THR A 48 9.55 -16.47 -1.93
N VAL A 49 9.16 -17.74 -1.80
CA VAL A 49 8.86 -18.67 -2.91
C VAL A 49 7.67 -18.20 -3.76
N LEU A 50 6.72 -17.48 -3.17
CA LEU A 50 5.53 -16.98 -3.88
C LEU A 50 5.79 -15.57 -4.40
N THR A 51 6.19 -15.45 -5.66
CA THR A 51 6.48 -14.17 -6.33
C THR A 51 5.28 -13.58 -7.08
N ASP A 52 4.20 -14.33 -7.25
CA ASP A 52 3.01 -13.88 -7.95
C ASP A 52 2.01 -13.24 -6.97
N ILE A 53 1.95 -11.91 -6.94
CA ILE A 53 1.04 -11.13 -6.09
C ILE A 53 -0.43 -11.47 -6.37
N PRO A 54 -0.92 -11.49 -7.63
CA PRO A 54 -2.25 -12.00 -7.95
C PRO A 54 -2.56 -13.38 -7.37
N ARG A 55 -1.62 -14.33 -7.44
CA ARG A 55 -1.81 -15.68 -6.86
C ARG A 55 -1.87 -15.64 -5.34
N LEU A 56 -1.05 -14.81 -4.69
CA LEU A 56 -1.07 -14.61 -3.25
C LEU A 56 -2.39 -14.04 -2.76
N MET A 57 -2.96 -13.07 -3.48
CA MET A 57 -4.25 -12.47 -3.14
C MET A 57 -5.41 -13.47 -3.16
N ARG A 58 -5.29 -14.59 -3.88
CA ARG A 58 -6.30 -15.67 -3.84
C ARG A 58 -6.22 -16.53 -2.59
N LEU A 59 -5.06 -16.54 -1.91
CA LEU A 59 -4.79 -17.36 -0.74
C LEU A 59 -4.97 -16.59 0.57
N VAL A 60 -5.08 -15.26 0.49
CA VAL A 60 -5.23 -14.39 1.66
C VAL A 60 -6.67 -13.89 1.74
N SER A 61 -7.33 -14.16 2.86
CA SER A 61 -8.61 -13.51 3.17
C SER A 61 -8.34 -12.08 3.61
N VAL A 62 -8.69 -11.11 2.77
CA VAL A 62 -8.55 -9.69 3.10
C VAL A 62 -9.76 -9.27 3.93
N ASN A 63 -9.52 -8.91 5.18
CA ASN A 63 -10.53 -8.27 6.02
C ASN A 63 -10.32 -6.75 6.02
N THR A 64 -11.17 -6.01 5.29
CA THR A 64 -11.13 -4.55 5.22
C THR A 64 -11.57 -3.85 6.50
N VAL A 65 -12.24 -4.56 7.43
CA VAL A 65 -12.67 -4.01 8.74
C VAL A 65 -11.47 -3.66 9.62
N ASN A 66 -10.33 -4.35 9.43
CA ASN A 66 -9.09 -4.12 10.18
C ASN A 66 -8.08 -3.28 9.39
N ALA A 67 -8.50 -2.62 8.31
CA ALA A 67 -7.61 -1.76 7.55
C ALA A 67 -7.17 -0.55 8.39
N PHE A 68 -5.87 -0.28 8.41
CA PHE A 68 -5.30 0.78 9.23
C PHE A 68 -5.65 2.20 8.76
N ASP A 69 -6.00 2.33 7.49
CA ASP A 69 -6.45 3.56 6.86
C ASP A 69 -7.33 3.20 5.64
N SER A 70 -8.07 4.17 5.11
CA SER A 70 -8.85 3.98 3.89
C SER A 70 -8.98 5.26 3.09
N LEU A 71 -9.15 5.12 1.78
CA LEU A 71 -9.49 6.21 0.89
C LEU A 71 -10.85 5.98 0.27
N ARG A 72 -11.66 7.04 0.21
CA ARG A 72 -12.82 7.07 -0.66
C ARG A 72 -12.47 7.83 -1.94
N VAL A 73 -12.69 7.21 -3.09
CA VAL A 73 -12.41 7.83 -4.40
C VAL A 73 -13.60 7.66 -5.33
N VAL A 74 -13.80 8.61 -6.24
CA VAL A 74 -14.76 8.51 -7.34
C VAL A 74 -13.97 8.23 -8.62
N PRO A 75 -14.22 7.16 -9.38
CA PRO A 75 -13.36 6.75 -10.51
C PRO A 75 -13.15 7.84 -11.58
N ALA A 76 -14.13 8.70 -11.84
CA ALA A 76 -14.01 9.81 -12.79
C ALA A 76 -13.01 10.89 -12.36
N ASP A 77 -12.72 10.99 -11.06
CA ASP A 77 -11.83 12.01 -10.51
C ASP A 77 -10.37 11.77 -10.89
N SER A 78 -9.57 12.82 -10.68
CA SER A 78 -8.13 12.80 -10.85
C SER A 78 -7.43 13.47 -9.69
N GLY A 79 -6.10 13.37 -9.69
CA GLY A 79 -5.25 14.07 -8.75
C GLY A 79 -4.68 13.16 -7.67
N THR A 80 -4.03 13.79 -6.70
CA THR A 80 -3.26 13.08 -5.68
C THR A 80 -4.15 12.56 -4.56
N ARG A 81 -3.88 11.33 -4.12
CA ARG A 81 -4.52 10.66 -2.99
C ARG A 81 -3.44 10.18 -2.03
N ARG A 82 -3.71 10.21 -0.73
CA ARG A 82 -2.74 9.86 0.32
C ARG A 82 -3.31 8.81 1.25
N LEU A 83 -2.51 7.81 1.58
CA LEU A 83 -2.80 6.78 2.57
C LEU A 83 -1.71 6.80 3.64
N GLU A 84 -2.10 6.73 4.90
CA GLU A 84 -1.19 6.54 6.02
C GLU A 84 -0.94 5.05 6.27
N LEU A 85 0.31 4.64 6.11
CA LEU A 85 0.77 3.26 6.15
C LEU A 85 1.62 2.97 7.39
N VAL A 86 1.59 3.82 8.42
CA VAL A 86 2.53 3.70 9.56
C VAL A 86 2.44 2.33 10.23
N ASN A 87 1.21 1.82 10.42
CA ASN A 87 0.97 0.51 11.01
C ASN A 87 1.37 -0.63 10.07
N LEU A 88 1.23 -0.43 8.75
CA LEU A 88 1.64 -1.39 7.75
C LEU A 88 3.17 -1.56 7.72
N VAL A 89 3.90 -0.46 7.86
CA VAL A 89 5.37 -0.51 7.99
C VAL A 89 5.79 -1.22 9.29
N ARG A 90 5.02 -1.10 10.38
CA ARG A 90 5.25 -1.87 11.61
C ARG A 90 5.06 -3.37 11.39
N VAL A 91 4.08 -3.79 10.58
CA VAL A 91 3.93 -5.21 10.20
C VAL A 91 5.19 -5.69 9.49
N TRP A 92 5.68 -4.95 8.49
CA TRP A 92 6.91 -5.34 7.76
C TRP A 92 8.17 -5.36 8.63
N ARG A 93 8.23 -4.54 9.69
CA ARG A 93 9.29 -4.58 10.70
C ARG A 93 9.31 -5.87 11.49
N ASN A 94 8.16 -6.45 11.76
CA ASN A 94 8.04 -7.70 12.50
C ASN A 94 8.22 -8.94 11.61
N THR A 95 8.59 -8.76 10.34
CA THR A 95 8.79 -9.86 9.38
C THR A 95 10.22 -9.88 8.84
N LYS A 96 10.82 -11.09 8.77
CA LYS A 96 12.17 -11.28 8.24
C LYS A 96 12.16 -11.17 6.70
N VAL A 97 13.03 -10.34 6.14
CA VAL A 97 13.14 -10.11 4.67
C VAL A 97 13.41 -11.41 3.91
N GLU A 98 14.24 -12.28 4.49
CA GLU A 98 14.62 -13.56 3.89
C GLU A 98 13.44 -14.56 3.80
N GLN A 99 12.40 -14.32 4.59
CA GLN A 99 11.26 -15.21 4.72
C GLN A 99 9.99 -14.62 4.13
N THR A 100 9.92 -13.30 3.93
CA THR A 100 8.69 -12.62 3.52
C THR A 100 8.91 -11.51 2.50
N GLN A 101 8.04 -11.47 1.50
CA GLN A 101 8.01 -10.34 0.56
C GLN A 101 7.29 -9.15 1.18
N ARG A 102 7.90 -7.96 1.10
CA ARG A 102 7.28 -6.69 1.48
C ARG A 102 6.49 -6.12 0.30
N ALA A 103 5.24 -6.52 0.18
CA ALA A 103 4.35 -6.04 -0.87
C ALA A 103 3.10 -5.39 -0.27
N LEU A 104 2.62 -4.36 -0.96
CA LEU A 104 1.37 -3.67 -0.67
C LEU A 104 0.37 -3.95 -1.79
N VAL A 105 -0.85 -4.29 -1.41
CA VAL A 105 -1.99 -4.33 -2.32
C VAL A 105 -3.03 -3.32 -1.87
N LEU A 106 -3.69 -2.71 -2.85
CA LEU A 106 -4.86 -1.87 -2.63
C LEU A 106 -6.08 -2.73 -2.92
N VAL A 107 -6.96 -2.85 -1.94
CA VAL A 107 -8.16 -3.68 -2.03
C VAL A 107 -9.37 -2.77 -2.01
N MET A 108 -10.30 -3.02 -2.92
CA MET A 108 -11.56 -2.29 -2.95
C MET A 108 -12.51 -2.86 -1.90
N GLY A 109 -13.29 -1.99 -1.26
CA GLY A 109 -14.38 -2.40 -0.38
C GLY A 109 -15.39 -3.25 -1.15
N ALA A 110 -16.07 -4.15 -0.44
CA ALA A 110 -17.15 -4.92 -1.03
C ALA A 110 -18.28 -3.97 -1.45
N GLU A 111 -18.47 -3.83 -2.75
CA GLU A 111 -19.64 -3.21 -3.35
C GLU A 111 -20.58 -4.32 -3.84
N GLY A 112 -21.89 -4.03 -3.88
CA GLY A 112 -22.92 -5.00 -4.25
C GLY A 112 -22.85 -5.44 -5.71
N VAL A 113 -23.91 -5.15 -6.49
CA VAL A 113 -24.10 -5.75 -7.82
C VAL A 113 -23.19 -5.17 -8.91
N ARG A 114 -22.67 -3.95 -8.73
CA ARG A 114 -21.80 -3.27 -9.71
C ARG A 114 -20.53 -2.80 -9.02
N PRO A 115 -19.41 -3.52 -9.16
CA PRO A 115 -18.15 -3.07 -8.58
C PRO A 115 -17.64 -1.85 -9.35
N ALA A 116 -17.53 -0.72 -8.67
CA ALA A 116 -16.73 0.39 -9.13
C ALA A 116 -15.25 0.00 -9.13
N ILE A 117 -14.54 0.51 -10.12
CA ILE A 117 -13.10 0.28 -10.27
C ILE A 117 -12.37 1.60 -10.08
N ALA A 118 -11.27 1.57 -9.35
CA ALA A 118 -10.36 2.69 -9.24
C ALA A 118 -9.01 2.34 -9.87
N ALA A 119 -8.42 3.30 -10.58
CA ALA A 119 -7.10 3.15 -11.18
C ALA A 119 -6.15 4.24 -10.69
N PHE A 120 -4.88 3.86 -10.56
CA PHE A 120 -3.79 4.78 -10.24
C PHE A 120 -2.67 4.59 -11.25
N PHE A 121 -1.89 5.65 -11.47
CA PHE A 121 -0.71 5.57 -12.30
C PHE A 121 0.30 4.55 -11.76
N SER A 122 0.95 3.82 -12.67
CA SER A 122 1.97 2.83 -12.33
C SER A 122 3.32 3.48 -12.04
N SER A 123 4.30 2.68 -11.61
CA SER A 123 5.70 3.08 -11.47
C SER A 123 6.37 3.44 -12.80
N GLU A 124 5.78 3.05 -13.94
CA GLU A 124 6.30 3.32 -15.28
C GLU A 124 5.84 4.68 -15.83
N ALA A 125 4.84 5.31 -15.19
CA ALA A 125 4.34 6.62 -15.60
C ALA A 125 5.41 7.74 -15.50
N GLY A 126 5.08 8.95 -15.96
CA GLY A 126 5.94 10.13 -15.78
C GLY A 126 6.28 10.37 -14.29
N SER A 127 7.47 10.90 -14.00
CA SER A 127 8.02 11.00 -12.64
C SER A 127 7.08 11.66 -11.61
N ALA A 128 6.30 12.65 -12.04
CA ALA A 128 5.32 13.35 -11.19
C ALA A 128 4.08 12.51 -10.82
N LEU A 129 3.76 11.48 -11.60
CA LEU A 129 2.54 10.67 -11.46
C LEU A 129 2.78 9.36 -10.70
N ARG A 130 4.03 8.89 -10.65
CA ARG A 130 4.41 7.61 -10.03
C ARG A 130 3.99 7.55 -8.55
N PRO A 131 3.58 6.38 -8.04
CA PRO A 131 3.40 6.14 -6.61
C PRO A 131 4.66 6.46 -5.81
N ARG A 132 4.51 7.12 -4.65
CA ARG A 132 5.63 7.48 -3.76
C ARG A 132 5.31 7.14 -2.32
N LEU A 133 6.22 6.44 -1.65
CA LEU A 133 6.15 6.22 -0.20
C LEU A 133 7.11 7.17 0.49
N GLN A 134 6.56 8.08 1.32
CA GLN A 134 7.35 8.98 2.15
C GLN A 134 7.37 8.43 3.58
N LEU A 135 8.56 8.32 4.16
CA LEU A 135 8.77 7.87 5.54
C LEU A 135 9.41 8.98 6.36
N THR A 136 8.86 9.20 7.55
CA THR A 136 9.50 10.01 8.60
C THR A 136 9.87 9.07 9.73
N TYR A 137 11.14 9.01 10.09
CA TYR A 137 11.65 8.07 11.07
C TYR A 137 12.76 8.68 11.93
N VAL A 138 12.95 8.11 13.12
CA VAL A 138 14.06 8.43 14.02
C VAL A 138 15.00 7.22 14.07
N PRO A 139 16.28 7.36 13.70
CA PRO A 139 17.26 6.29 13.83
C PRO A 139 17.41 5.89 15.31
N THR A 140 17.38 4.60 15.59
CA THR A 140 17.69 4.09 16.93
C THR A 140 19.20 3.87 16.99
N VAL A 141 19.91 4.64 17.82
CA VAL A 141 21.32 4.40 18.09
C VAL A 141 21.41 3.40 19.23
N THR A 142 21.72 2.14 18.93
CA THR A 142 22.19 1.20 19.95
C THR A 142 23.60 1.62 20.33
N LEU A 143 23.73 2.36 21.43
CA LEU A 143 25.02 2.51 22.10
C LEU A 143 25.47 1.12 22.51
N GLY A 144 26.54 0.63 21.88
CA GLY A 144 27.22 -0.58 22.34
C GLY A 144 27.63 -0.38 23.80
N LEU A 145 27.35 -1.37 24.65
CA LEU A 145 27.95 -1.43 25.97
C LEU A 145 29.49 -1.48 25.79
N PRO A 146 30.27 -0.76 26.61
CA PRO A 146 31.73 -0.70 26.52
C PRO A 146 32.39 -2.06 26.73
#